data_AF-A0A2T1A3S7-F1
#
_entry.id   AF-A0A2T1A3S7-F1
#
_cell.length_a   1.000
_cell.length_b   1.000
_cell.length_c   1.000
_cell.angle_alpha   90.00
_cell.angle_beta   90.00
_cell.angle_gamma   90.00
#
_symmetry.space_group_name_H-M   'P 1'
#
loop_
_entity.id
_entity.type
_entity.pdbx_description
1 polymer ?
#
loop_
_entity_poly.entity_id
_entity_poly.type
_entity_poly.pdbx_seq_one_letter_code
_entity_poly.pdbx_strand_id
1 'polypeptide(L)'
;MVLSEGRSLIAQRNQIEDRAVELLKNNDDYQLLTSIPGIGPINALTILAEAGDLRRFQHHRQFLKFCGMDLATIQSGTFRGQTKLSKYGNARLRRTLWMASQVAIMQRTNSFRDKFERYIAKDRQNTHLRRKAYTAIAAKMARTVHGIIKRGEPYRPFFEG
;
A
#
# COMPACT_ATOMS: atom_id res chain seq x y z
N MET A 1 16.53 -31.29 13.17
CA MET A 1 17.36 -30.62 12.15
C MET A 1 16.62 -29.47 11.47
N VAL A 2 15.45 -29.69 10.85
CA VAL A 2 14.68 -28.62 10.16
C VAL A 2 14.11 -27.55 11.10
N LEU A 3 13.64 -27.94 12.29
CA LEU A 3 13.07 -26.99 13.26
C LEU A 3 14.10 -26.01 13.85
N SER A 4 15.34 -26.45 14.04
CA SER A 4 16.43 -25.59 14.54
C SER A 4 16.88 -24.59 13.47
N GLU A 5 16.94 -25.02 12.21
CA GLU A 5 17.26 -24.15 11.08
C GLU A 5 16.19 -23.08 10.87
N GLY A 6 14.91 -23.46 10.90
CA GLY A 6 13.80 -22.52 10.82
C GLY A 6 13.82 -21.45 11.93
N ARG A 7 14.13 -21.86 13.18
CA ARG A 7 14.29 -20.91 14.30
C ARG A 7 15.46 -19.95 14.08
N SER A 8 16.58 -20.43 13.54
CA SER A 8 17.75 -19.60 13.22
C SER A 8 17.42 -18.54 12.17
N LEU A 9 16.74 -18.92 11.08
CA LEU A 9 16.32 -17.98 10.03
C LEU A 9 15.35 -16.92 10.56
N ILE A 10 14.42 -17.30 11.44
CA ILE A 10 13.51 -16.35 12.10
C ILE A 10 14.29 -15.35 12.95
N ALA A 11 15.28 -15.81 13.73
CA ALA A 11 16.11 -14.94 14.55
C ALA A 11 16.93 -13.97 13.68
N GLN A 12 17.55 -14.44 12.60
CA GLN A 12 18.29 -13.60 11.66
C GLN A 12 17.39 -12.54 11.00
N ARG A 13 16.19 -12.93 10.56
CA ARG A 13 15.19 -12.00 10.02
C ARG A 13 14.87 -10.89 11.03
N ASN A 14 14.61 -11.24 12.29
CA ASN A 14 14.29 -10.26 13.33
C ASN A 14 15.46 -9.30 13.57
N GLN A 15 16.70 -9.81 13.64
CA GLN A 15 17.89 -8.96 13.79
C GLN A 15 18.05 -7.97 12.64
N ILE A 16 17.77 -8.39 11.41
CA ILE A 16 17.81 -7.51 10.23
C ILE A 16 16.72 -6.45 10.32
N GLU A 17 15.51 -6.83 10.75
CA GLU A 17 14.40 -5.90 10.94
C GLU A 17 14.71 -4.85 12.01
N ASP A 18 15.20 -5.28 13.18
CA ASP A 18 15.58 -4.38 14.28
C ASP A 18 16.65 -3.38 13.84
N ARG A 19 17.67 -3.86 13.11
CA ARG A 19 18.72 -3.00 12.57
C ARG A 19 18.18 -2.00 11.55
N ALA A 20 17.26 -2.41 10.68
CA ALA A 20 16.64 -1.52 9.70
C ALA A 20 15.78 -0.44 10.38
N VAL A 21 15.03 -0.80 11.42
CA VAL A 21 14.26 0.16 12.23
C VAL A 21 15.20 1.18 12.89
N GLU A 22 16.27 0.72 13.53
CA GLU A 22 17.23 1.58 14.22
C GLU A 22 17.92 2.58 13.26
N LEU A 23 18.26 2.13 12.05
CA LEU A 23 18.87 2.99 11.02
C LEU A 23 17.90 4.04 10.47
N LEU A 24 16.61 3.71 10.37
CA LEU A 24 15.60 4.57 9.76
C LEU A 24 14.77 5.36 10.77
N LYS A 25 14.94 5.16 12.07
CA LYS A 25 14.13 5.82 13.10
C LYS A 25 14.16 7.35 13.02
N ASN A 26 15.28 7.92 12.56
CA ASN A 26 15.47 9.36 12.40
C ASN A 26 15.20 9.85 10.95
N ASN A 27 14.73 8.98 10.06
CA ASN A 27 14.37 9.35 8.71
C ASN A 27 12.93 9.89 8.69
N ASP A 28 12.74 11.14 8.28
CA ASP A 28 11.44 11.81 8.28
C ASP A 28 10.41 11.04 7.43
N ASP A 29 10.78 10.56 6.25
CA ASP A 29 9.87 9.81 5.37
C ASP A 29 9.43 8.49 6.01
N TYR A 30 10.33 7.82 6.74
CA TYR A 30 10.00 6.62 7.48
C TYR A 30 8.98 6.90 8.60
N GLN A 31 9.18 7.97 9.38
CA GLN A 31 8.23 8.38 10.43
C GLN A 31 6.87 8.77 9.84
N LEU A 32 6.87 9.50 8.73
CA LEU A 32 5.65 9.86 8.01
C LEU A 32 4.91 8.61 7.52
N LEU A 33 5.60 7.66 6.89
CA LEU A 33 4.98 6.42 6.39
C LEU A 33 4.39 5.57 7.52
N THR A 34 5.11 5.41 8.62
CA THR A 34 4.67 4.62 9.78
C THR A 34 3.52 5.26 10.57
N SER A 35 3.24 6.55 10.34
CA SER A 35 2.03 7.20 10.86
C SER A 35 0.73 6.73 10.17
N ILE A 36 0.82 6.14 8.97
CA ILE A 36 -0.35 5.65 8.23
C ILE A 36 -0.82 4.32 8.84
N PRO A 37 -2.12 4.16 9.17
CA PRO A 37 -2.65 2.90 9.66
C PRO A 37 -2.41 1.78 8.64
N GLY A 38 -1.85 0.67 9.11
CA GLY A 38 -1.51 -0.50 8.29
C GLY A 38 -0.12 -0.47 7.65
N ILE A 39 0.62 0.64 7.76
CA ILE A 39 2.03 0.69 7.35
C ILE A 39 2.91 0.51 8.59
N GLY A 40 3.42 -0.71 8.77
CA GLY A 40 4.46 -1.00 9.75
C GLY A 40 5.88 -0.85 9.19
N PRO A 41 6.92 -1.11 10.00
CA PRO A 41 8.33 -0.97 9.64
C PRO A 41 8.71 -1.58 8.29
N ILE A 42 8.40 -2.85 8.06
CA ILE A 42 8.73 -3.57 6.83
C ILE A 42 8.03 -2.98 5.61
N ASN A 43 6.77 -2.55 5.76
CA ASN A 43 6.03 -1.94 4.66
C ASN A 43 6.62 -0.56 4.33
N ALA A 44 6.97 0.25 5.33
CA ALA A 44 7.61 1.55 5.14
C ALA A 44 8.98 1.38 4.45
N LEU A 45 9.83 0.48 4.95
CA LEU A 45 11.13 0.15 4.35
C LEU A 45 10.98 -0.29 2.89
N THR A 46 10.03 -1.18 2.61
CA THR A 46 9.77 -1.65 1.24
C THR A 46 9.34 -0.50 0.33
N ILE A 47 8.51 0.42 0.83
CA ILE A 47 8.08 1.60 0.06
C ILE A 47 9.28 2.48 -0.28
N LEU A 48 10.12 2.81 0.70
CA LEU A 48 11.30 3.66 0.50
C LEU A 48 12.30 3.00 -0.48
N ALA A 49 12.57 1.71 -0.29
CA ALA A 49 13.53 0.97 -1.13
C ALA A 49 13.06 0.83 -2.59
N GLU A 50 11.77 0.59 -2.81
CA GLU A 50 11.25 0.32 -4.16
C GLU A 50 10.79 1.58 -4.90
N ALA A 51 10.32 2.61 -4.19
CA ALA A 51 9.88 3.86 -4.80
C ALA A 51 11.02 4.86 -5.01
N GLY A 52 12.06 4.81 -4.15
CA GLY A 52 13.03 5.88 -3.98
C GLY A 52 12.37 7.12 -3.39
N ASP A 53 12.77 8.30 -3.84
CA ASP A 53 12.09 9.54 -3.46
C ASP A 53 10.71 9.64 -4.14
N LEU A 54 9.63 9.67 -3.35
CA LEU A 54 8.27 9.80 -3.86
C LEU A 54 7.98 11.22 -4.40
N ARG A 55 8.78 12.22 -4.05
CA ARG A 55 8.62 13.60 -4.51
C ARG A 55 8.91 13.76 -6.01
N ARG A 56 9.63 12.80 -6.62
CA ARG A 56 9.84 12.75 -8.09
C ARG A 56 8.55 12.61 -8.89
N PHE A 57 7.49 12.12 -8.26
CA PHE A 57 6.17 12.02 -8.89
C PHE A 57 5.40 13.32 -8.69
N GLN A 58 5.17 14.07 -9.77
CA GLN A 58 4.44 15.34 -9.72
C GLN A 58 3.00 15.14 -9.26
N HIS A 59 2.36 14.05 -9.67
CA HIS A 59 0.98 13.71 -9.32
C HIS A 59 0.86 12.28 -8.82
N HIS A 60 -0.06 12.04 -7.88
CA HIS A 60 -0.34 10.71 -7.32
C HIS A 60 -0.68 9.67 -8.40
N ARG A 61 -1.26 10.10 -9.54
CA ARG A 61 -1.55 9.24 -10.69
C ARG A 61 -0.29 8.63 -11.31
N GLN A 62 0.82 9.37 -11.33
CA GLN A 62 2.11 8.87 -11.79
C GLN A 62 2.63 7.77 -10.85
N PHE A 63 2.48 7.98 -9.53
CA PHE A 63 2.83 6.96 -8.54
C PHE A 63 1.95 5.70 -8.64
N LEU A 64 0.63 5.87 -8.80
CA LEU A 64 -0.30 4.75 -9.05
C LEU A 64 0.10 3.94 -10.28
N LYS A 65 0.45 4.61 -11.39
CA LYS A 65 0.96 3.96 -12.60
C LYS A 65 2.28 3.23 -12.34
N PHE A 66 3.20 3.85 -11.60
CA PHE A 66 4.47 3.22 -11.20
C PHE A 66 4.24 1.94 -10.36
N CYS A 67 3.23 1.93 -9.50
CA CYS A 67 2.82 0.72 -8.75
C CYS A 67 2.01 -0.28 -9.61
N GLY A 68 1.66 0.03 -10.86
CA GLY A 68 0.79 -0.80 -11.69
C GLY A 68 -0.63 -0.91 -11.15
N MET A 69 -1.10 0.15 -10.48
CA MET A 69 -2.45 0.28 -9.92
C MET A 69 -3.38 1.13 -10.78
N ASP A 70 -2.94 1.58 -11.95
CA ASP A 70 -3.77 2.24 -12.95
C ASP A 70 -4.71 1.24 -13.65
N LEU A 71 -5.80 1.77 -14.19
CA LEU A 71 -6.75 1.00 -14.98
C LEU A 71 -6.34 1.02 -16.45
N ALA A 72 -6.29 -0.16 -17.08
CA ALA A 72 -5.98 -0.33 -18.48
C ALA A 72 -7.10 -1.14 -19.17
N THR A 73 -7.35 -0.81 -20.43
CA THR A 73 -8.27 -1.56 -21.30
C THR A 73 -7.47 -2.06 -22.49
N ILE A 74 -7.47 -3.37 -22.71
CA ILE A 74 -6.85 -3.97 -23.90
C ILE A 74 -7.91 -4.03 -24.98
N GLN A 75 -7.65 -3.34 -26.09
CA GLN A 75 -8.54 -3.31 -27.25
C GLN A 75 -7.72 -3.53 -28.52
N SER A 76 -8.17 -4.43 -29.38
CA SER A 76 -7.68 -4.64 -30.74
C SER A 76 -8.83 -4.40 -31.74
N GLY A 77 -8.56 -4.46 -33.05
CA GLY A 77 -9.58 -4.28 -34.08
C GLY A 77 -10.75 -5.27 -33.98
N THR A 78 -10.54 -6.45 -33.38
CA THR A 78 -11.54 -7.51 -33.24
C THR A 78 -11.95 -7.79 -31.79
N PHE A 79 -11.25 -7.23 -30.80
CA PHE A 79 -11.49 -7.54 -29.40
C PHE A 79 -11.58 -6.27 -28.55
N ARG A 80 -12.67 -6.13 -27.78
CA ARG A 80 -12.82 -5.07 -26.79
C ARG A 80 -12.88 -5.67 -25.40
N GLY A 81 -11.76 -5.64 -24.69
CA GLY A 81 -11.64 -6.17 -23.34
C GLY A 81 -12.30 -5.29 -22.27
N GLN A 82 -12.52 -5.86 -21.10
CA GLN A 82 -12.93 -5.11 -19.91
C GLN A 82 -11.76 -4.31 -19.33
N THR A 83 -12.06 -3.13 -18.78
CA THR A 83 -11.09 -2.34 -18.01
C THR A 83 -10.70 -3.08 -16.74
N LYS A 84 -9.40 -3.31 -16.56
CA LYS A 84 -8.81 -4.06 -15.42
C LYS A 84 -7.62 -3.29 -14.88
N LEU A 85 -7.12 -3.71 -13.71
CA LEU A 85 -5.84 -3.22 -13.20
C LEU A 85 -4.72 -3.56 -14.18
N SER A 86 -3.87 -2.59 -14.52
CA SER A 86 -2.80 -2.74 -15.50
C SER A 86 -1.78 -3.82 -15.10
N LYS A 87 -1.36 -3.80 -13.83
CA LYS A 87 -0.30 -4.67 -13.26
C LYS A 87 1.09 -4.52 -13.91
N TYR A 88 1.29 -3.58 -14.83
CA TYR A 88 2.56 -3.36 -15.56
C TYR A 88 3.64 -2.58 -14.77
N GLY A 89 3.32 -2.11 -13.55
CA GLY A 89 4.28 -1.44 -12.65
C GLY A 89 4.84 -2.35 -11.55
N ASN A 90 5.55 -1.74 -10.61
CA ASN A 90 6.26 -2.42 -9.53
C ASN A 90 5.35 -3.34 -8.70
N ALA A 91 5.56 -4.66 -8.85
CA ALA A 91 4.75 -5.69 -8.21
C ALA A 91 4.94 -5.76 -6.69
N ARG A 92 6.14 -5.42 -6.18
CA ARG A 92 6.44 -5.41 -4.76
C ARG A 92 5.69 -4.27 -4.07
N LEU A 93 5.77 -3.04 -4.60
CA LEU A 93 4.97 -1.91 -4.09
C LEU A 93 3.48 -2.22 -4.11
N ARG A 94 2.98 -2.79 -5.22
CA ARG A 94 1.57 -3.16 -5.33
C ARG A 94 1.13 -4.13 -4.23
N ARG A 95 1.95 -5.16 -3.96
CA ARG A 95 1.71 -6.13 -2.89
C ARG A 95 1.78 -5.48 -1.51
N THR A 96 2.79 -4.66 -1.23
CA THR A 96 2.97 -3.96 0.04
C THR A 96 1.77 -3.07 0.36
N LEU A 97 1.36 -2.23 -0.59
CA LEU A 97 0.21 -1.34 -0.44
C LEU A 97 -1.10 -2.11 -0.27
N TRP A 98 -1.26 -3.26 -0.94
CA TRP A 98 -2.40 -4.15 -0.76
C TRP A 98 -2.44 -4.75 0.66
N MET A 99 -1.33 -5.27 1.17
CA MET A 99 -1.25 -5.82 2.53
C MET A 99 -1.51 -4.73 3.58
N ALA A 100 -0.87 -3.56 3.44
CA ALA A 100 -1.09 -2.43 4.33
C ALA A 100 -2.55 -2.01 4.38
N SER A 101 -3.23 -1.99 3.22
CA SER A 101 -4.66 -1.68 3.12
C SER A 101 -5.54 -2.66 3.89
N GLN A 102 -5.24 -3.95 3.84
CA GLN A 102 -6.01 -4.95 4.59
C GLN A 102 -5.90 -4.74 6.10
N VAL A 103 -4.69 -4.46 6.58
CA VAL A 103 -4.46 -4.14 8.01
C VAL A 103 -5.17 -2.83 8.39
N ALA A 104 -5.09 -1.80 7.54
CA ALA A 104 -5.74 -0.51 7.78
C ALA A 104 -7.26 -0.63 7.97
N ILE A 105 -7.93 -1.45 7.16
CA ILE A 105 -9.38 -1.68 7.24
C ILE A 105 -9.78 -2.36 8.56
N MET A 106 -8.90 -3.17 9.16
CA MET A 106 -9.19 -3.85 10.42
C MET A 106 -9.13 -2.91 11.63
N GLN A 107 -8.35 -1.82 11.54
CA GLN A 107 -8.23 -0.83 12.61
C GLN A 107 -9.53 -0.02 12.78
N ARG A 108 -9.86 0.39 14.01
CA ARG A 108 -11.19 0.93 14.34
C ARG A 108 -11.48 2.32 13.76
N THR A 109 -10.51 3.23 13.75
CA THR A 109 -10.76 4.66 13.49
C THR A 109 -9.83 5.21 12.41
N ASN A 110 -10.18 5.01 11.14
CA ASN A 110 -9.50 5.63 10.01
C ASN A 110 -10.37 5.67 8.75
N SER A 111 -10.03 6.58 7.82
CA SER A 111 -10.80 6.72 6.58
C SER A 111 -10.62 5.58 5.56
N PHE A 112 -9.68 4.65 5.75
CA PHE A 112 -9.60 3.46 4.90
C PHE A 112 -10.73 2.49 5.21
N ARG A 113 -10.98 2.25 6.49
CA ARG A 113 -12.13 1.46 6.96
C ARG A 113 -13.44 2.09 6.53
N ASP A 114 -13.63 3.39 6.75
CA ASP A 114 -14.88 4.07 6.37
C ASP A 114 -15.16 3.94 4.87
N LYS A 115 -14.12 4.13 4.04
CA LYS A 115 -14.27 3.96 2.59
C LYS A 115 -14.59 2.52 2.22
N PHE A 116 -13.99 1.54 2.89
CA PHE A 116 -14.26 0.12 2.64
C PHE A 116 -15.70 -0.23 2.99
N GLU A 117 -16.17 0.16 4.18
CA GLU A 117 -17.54 -0.05 4.65
C GLU A 117 -18.56 0.59 3.69
N ARG A 118 -18.34 1.83 3.26
CA ARG A 118 -19.18 2.49 2.25
C ARG A 118 -19.24 1.71 0.94
N TYR A 119 -18.11 1.13 0.50
CA TYR A 119 -18.03 0.39 -0.75
C TYR A 119 -18.83 -0.92 -0.73
N ILE A 120 -18.84 -1.61 0.41
CA ILE A 120 -19.53 -2.90 0.58
C ILE A 120 -20.94 -2.78 1.14
N ALA A 121 -21.38 -1.58 1.55
CA ALA A 121 -22.67 -1.34 2.20
C ALA A 121 -23.87 -1.83 1.37
N LYS A 122 -23.77 -1.77 0.04
CA LYS A 122 -24.82 -2.23 -0.88
C LYS A 122 -25.05 -3.74 -0.81
N ASP A 123 -23.98 -4.52 -0.66
CA ASP A 123 -24.04 -5.98 -0.63
C ASP A 123 -22.77 -6.56 0.01
N ARG A 124 -22.86 -6.85 1.31
CA ARG A 124 -21.71 -7.30 2.12
C ARG A 124 -21.28 -8.74 1.81
N GLN A 125 -22.18 -9.56 1.27
CA GLN A 125 -21.92 -10.97 0.99
C GLN A 125 -21.31 -11.17 -0.41
N ASN A 126 -21.38 -10.16 -1.28
CA ASN A 126 -20.81 -10.21 -2.61
C ASN A 126 -19.28 -10.20 -2.61
N THR A 127 -18.70 -11.37 -2.85
CA THR A 127 -17.24 -11.58 -2.96
C THR A 127 -16.60 -10.72 -4.05
N HIS A 128 -17.26 -10.50 -5.19
CA HIS A 128 -16.72 -9.66 -6.27
C HIS A 128 -16.67 -8.19 -5.85
N LEU A 129 -17.70 -7.70 -5.15
CA LEU A 129 -17.72 -6.33 -4.63
C LEU A 129 -16.63 -6.12 -3.58
N ARG A 130 -16.46 -7.08 -2.66
CA ARG A 130 -15.37 -7.04 -1.66
C ARG A 130 -13.99 -6.98 -2.31
N ARG A 131 -13.73 -7.79 -3.34
CA ARG A 131 -12.46 -7.75 -4.09
C ARG A 131 -12.21 -6.38 -4.72
N LYS A 132 -13.23 -5.76 -5.34
CA LYS A 132 -13.14 -4.39 -5.88
C LYS A 132 -12.87 -3.36 -4.79
N ALA A 133 -13.52 -3.50 -3.63
CA ALA A 133 -13.31 -2.63 -2.49
C ALA A 133 -11.84 -2.66 -2.02
N TYR A 134 -11.25 -3.85 -1.85
CA TYR A 134 -9.83 -3.95 -1.50
C TYR A 134 -8.91 -3.28 -2.54
N THR A 135 -9.18 -3.42 -3.84
CA THR A 135 -8.42 -2.70 -4.88
C THR A 135 -8.56 -1.19 -4.76
N ALA A 136 -9.77 -0.69 -4.48
CA ALA A 136 -10.02 0.73 -4.27
C ALA A 136 -9.30 1.28 -3.02
N ILE A 137 -9.20 0.48 -1.95
CA ILE A 137 -8.44 0.86 -0.76
C ILE A 137 -6.93 0.81 -1.01
N ALA A 138 -6.41 -0.19 -1.73
CA ALA A 138 -5.00 -0.23 -2.14
C ALA A 138 -4.60 0.99 -2.97
N ALA A 139 -5.45 1.41 -3.90
CA ALA A 139 -5.24 2.64 -4.66
C ALA A 139 -5.31 3.91 -3.77
N LYS A 140 -6.22 3.93 -2.78
CA LYS A 140 -6.27 5.01 -1.77
C LYS A 140 -4.98 5.03 -0.94
N MET A 141 -4.48 3.88 -0.50
CA MET A 141 -3.24 3.76 0.26
C MET A 141 -2.05 4.33 -0.52
N ALA A 142 -1.94 3.98 -1.80
CA ALA A 142 -0.91 4.54 -2.68
C ALA A 142 -1.00 6.08 -2.78
N ARG A 143 -2.21 6.63 -2.91
CA ARG A 143 -2.44 8.08 -2.92
C ARG A 143 -2.05 8.74 -1.60
N THR A 144 -2.44 8.15 -0.48
CA THR A 144 -2.13 8.67 0.85
C THR A 144 -0.63 8.67 1.09
N VAL A 145 0.06 7.56 0.80
CA VAL A 145 1.53 7.43 0.87
C VAL A 145 2.22 8.54 0.06
N HIS A 146 1.84 8.73 -1.20
CA HIS A 146 2.41 9.80 -2.03
C HIS A 146 2.10 11.19 -1.46
N GLY A 147 0.86 11.42 -1.02
CA GLY A 147 0.40 12.70 -0.50
C GLY A 147 1.11 13.14 0.77
N ILE A 148 1.33 12.23 1.73
CA ILE A 148 1.97 12.57 2.99
C ILE A 148 3.46 12.89 2.81
N ILE A 149 4.17 12.13 1.97
CA ILE A 149 5.60 12.38 1.70
C ILE A 149 5.76 13.70 0.95
N LYS A 150 4.86 13.97 0.00
CA LYS A 150 4.90 15.22 -0.76
C LYS A 150 4.58 16.46 0.11
N ARG A 151 3.70 16.32 1.11
CA ARG A 151 3.34 17.41 2.03
C ARG A 151 4.29 17.54 3.22
N GLY A 152 4.98 16.47 3.60
CA GLY A 152 5.80 16.43 4.81
C GLY A 152 4.98 16.41 6.11
N GLU A 153 3.70 16.04 6.05
CA GLU A 153 2.79 16.06 7.19
C GLU A 153 2.34 14.65 7.58
N PRO A 154 2.27 14.32 8.89
CA PRO A 154 1.78 13.03 9.35
C PRO A 154 0.34 12.74 8.91
N TYR A 155 -0.01 11.45 8.85
CA TYR A 155 -1.35 11.01 8.46
C TYR A 155 -2.44 11.57 9.39
N ARG A 156 -3.46 12.18 8.79
CA ARG A 156 -4.68 12.63 9.48
C ARG A 156 -5.85 11.73 9.08
N PRO A 157 -6.49 11.01 10.03
CA PRO A 157 -7.47 9.97 9.73
C PRO A 157 -8.60 10.32 8.78
N PHE A 158 -9.12 11.56 8.82
CA PHE A 158 -10.31 11.98 8.07
C PHE A 158 -10.06 13.06 7.01
N PHE A 159 -8.79 13.40 6.74
CA PHE A 159 -8.47 14.41 5.74
C PHE A 159 -8.39 13.75 4.34
N GLU A 160 -9.34 14.07 3.46
CA GLU A 160 -9.32 13.61 2.06
C GLU A 160 -8.63 14.68 1.19
N GLY A 161 -7.41 14.36 0.73
CA GLY A 161 -6.64 15.14 -0.24
C GLY A 161 -6.79 14.64 -1.67
#